data_AF-A0A755RW48-F1
#
_entry.id   AF-A0A755RW48-F1
#
_cell.length_a   1.000
_cell.length_b   1.000
_cell.length_c   1.000
_cell.angle_alpha   90.00
_cell.angle_beta   90.00
_cell.angle_gamma   90.00
#
_symmetry.space_group_name_H-M   'P 1'
#
loop_
_entity.id
_entity.type
_entity.pdbx_description
1 polymer ?
#
loop_
_entity_poly.entity_id
_entity_poly.type
_entity_poly.pdbx_seq_one_letter_code
_entity_poly.pdbx_strand_id
1 'polypeptide(L)'
;MYAKSFLALDGNGHLTGARTAQTAPYDRYTCHLCGSALQYHPEYGTERPWFEHTTSGLTWDGQHCPYVKTDTCEIRLVKRLQQWLPEALAAVHKADWHCTNCNSDYYGERYCLTCRTGEHSHRLSDAEKRTAEMTACAC
;
A
#
# COMPACT_ATOMS: atom_id res chain seq x y z
N MET A 1 5.67 -1.49 -15.59
CA MET A 1 5.96 -0.28 -14.81
C MET A 1 5.26 -0.45 -13.47
N TYR A 2 6.00 -0.33 -12.36
CA TYR A 2 5.44 -0.54 -11.02
C TYR A 2 5.02 0.80 -10.40
N ALA A 3 4.18 0.76 -9.36
CA ALA A 3 3.77 1.99 -8.68
C ALA A 3 4.95 2.61 -7.91
N LYS A 4 5.03 3.94 -7.92
CA LYS A 4 5.98 4.68 -7.09
C LYS A 4 5.57 4.57 -5.62
N SER A 5 6.50 4.18 -4.75
CA SER A 5 6.33 4.24 -3.30
C SER A 5 7.14 5.39 -2.71
N PHE A 6 6.63 6.07 -1.70
CA PHE A 6 7.36 7.12 -0.98
C PHE A 6 7.86 6.63 0.39
N LEU A 7 7.59 5.37 0.73
CA LEU A 7 7.95 4.72 1.99
C LEU A 7 8.62 3.36 1.73
N ALA A 8 9.63 3.04 2.51
CA ALA A 8 10.34 1.77 2.50
C ALA A 8 10.78 1.40 3.92
N LEU A 9 11.28 0.18 4.11
CA LEU A 9 12.10 -0.16 5.26
C LEU A 9 13.57 0.07 4.88
N ASP A 10 14.35 0.67 5.77
CA ASP A 10 15.80 0.83 5.60
C ASP A 10 16.57 -0.47 5.90
N GLY A 11 17.90 -0.42 5.81
CA GLY A 11 18.77 -1.58 6.08
C GLY A 11 18.68 -2.11 7.52
N ASN A 12 18.13 -1.34 8.45
CA ASN A 12 17.87 -1.74 9.84
C ASN A 12 16.43 -2.24 10.06
N GLY A 13 15.58 -2.20 9.04
CA GLY A 13 14.17 -2.58 9.12
C GLY A 13 13.26 -1.48 9.66
N HIS A 14 13.71 -0.22 9.74
CA HIS A 14 12.87 0.90 10.15
C HIS A 14 12.14 1.53 8.98
N LEU A 15 10.91 2.00 9.20
CA LEU A 15 10.18 2.78 8.21
C LEU A 15 10.91 4.10 7.90
N THR A 16 11.24 4.29 6.64
CA THR A 16 11.91 5.48 6.12
C THR A 16 11.18 6.05 4.92
N GLY A 17 11.17 7.39 4.82
CA GLY A 17 10.62 8.11 3.68
C GLY A 17 11.66 8.33 2.60
N ALA A 18 11.23 8.43 1.34
CA ALA A 18 12.14 8.65 0.22
C ALA A 18 12.95 9.96 0.32
N ARG A 19 12.38 11.00 0.93
CA ARG A 19 13.11 12.24 1.25
C ARG A 19 14.20 12.04 2.29
N THR A 20 13.94 11.23 3.30
CA THR A 20 14.92 10.88 4.33
C THR A 20 16.05 10.05 3.74
N ALA A 21 15.72 9.11 2.85
CA ALA A 21 16.71 8.33 2.10
C ALA A 21 17.63 9.19 1.22
N GLN A 22 17.18 10.39 0.80
CA GLN A 22 18.01 11.33 0.06
C GLN A 22 19.08 12.00 0.92
N THR A 23 18.73 12.35 2.16
CA THR A 23 19.64 13.05 3.09
C THR A 23 20.50 12.08 3.91
N ALA A 24 20.00 10.86 4.14
CA ALA A 24 20.66 9.79 4.87
C ALA A 24 20.47 8.45 4.14
N PRO A 25 21.28 8.17 3.09
CA PRO A 25 21.13 6.97 2.30
C PRO A 25 21.62 5.71 3.03
N TYR A 26 20.92 4.61 2.82
CA TYR A 26 21.26 3.27 3.28
C TYR A 26 21.70 2.37 2.12
N ASP A 27 22.33 1.24 2.46
CA ASP A 27 22.82 0.22 1.51
C ASP A 27 21.68 -0.49 0.77
N ARG A 28 20.53 -0.63 1.42
CA ARG A 28 19.35 -1.33 0.87
C ARG A 28 18.04 -0.73 1.36
N TYR A 29 17.00 -0.96 0.57
CA TYR A 29 15.62 -0.66 0.93
C TYR A 29 14.71 -1.83 0.59
N THR A 30 13.72 -2.11 1.44
CA THR A 30 12.73 -3.16 1.19
C THR A 30 11.31 -2.62 1.32
N CYS A 31 10.37 -3.27 0.64
CA CYS A 31 8.96 -2.92 0.74
C CYS A 31 8.41 -3.30 2.11
N HIS A 32 7.79 -2.34 2.79
CA HIS A 32 7.18 -2.56 4.10
C HIS A 32 5.97 -3.52 4.07
N LEU A 33 5.41 -3.83 2.89
CA LEU A 33 4.29 -4.75 2.74
C LEU A 33 4.71 -6.18 2.41
N CYS A 34 5.66 -6.37 1.49
CA CYS A 34 6.02 -7.69 0.96
C CYS A 34 7.49 -8.08 1.17
N GLY A 35 8.30 -7.19 1.74
CA GLY A 35 9.73 -7.43 1.98
C GLY A 35 10.61 -7.47 0.72
N SER A 36 10.05 -7.26 -0.47
CA SER A 36 10.81 -7.23 -1.73
C SER A 36 11.83 -6.09 -1.74
N ALA A 37 12.97 -6.30 -2.39
CA ALA A 37 13.98 -5.27 -2.55
C ALA A 37 13.45 -4.14 -3.45
N LEU A 38 13.70 -2.90 -3.04
CA LEU A 38 13.29 -1.70 -3.76
C LEU A 38 14.50 -0.99 -4.36
N GLN A 39 14.31 -0.45 -5.55
CA GLN A 39 15.23 0.51 -6.16
C GLN A 39 14.86 1.91 -5.70
N TYR A 40 15.84 2.64 -5.17
CA TYR A 40 15.69 4.04 -4.81
C TYR A 40 16.00 4.94 -6.01
N HIS A 41 15.13 5.93 -6.22
CA HIS A 41 15.24 6.96 -7.24
C HIS A 41 15.36 8.33 -6.53
N PRO A 42 16.53 9.01 -6.63
CA PRO A 42 16.70 10.33 -6.03
C PRO A 42 15.87 11.39 -6.77
N GLU A 43 15.76 12.57 -6.19
CA GLU A 43 15.07 13.69 -6.84
C GLU A 43 15.69 13.99 -8.21
N TYR A 44 14.84 14.09 -9.24
CA TYR A 44 15.25 14.45 -10.59
C TYR A 44 14.22 15.38 -11.23
N GLY A 45 14.65 16.59 -11.60
CA GLY A 45 13.76 17.60 -12.17
C GLY A 45 12.65 18.00 -11.21
N THR A 46 11.40 17.76 -11.60
CA THR A 46 10.21 18.02 -10.78
C THR A 46 9.76 16.82 -9.95
N GLU A 47 10.37 15.65 -10.16
CA GLU A 47 9.96 14.42 -9.48
C GLU A 47 10.66 14.30 -8.12
N ARG A 48 9.86 14.30 -7.05
CA ARG A 48 10.29 14.03 -5.68
C ARG A 48 10.82 12.60 -5.57
N PRO A 49 11.84 12.33 -4.73
CA PRO A 49 12.44 11.00 -4.60
C PRO A 49 11.40 9.93 -4.26
N TRP A 50 11.62 8.71 -4.76
CA TRP A 50 10.70 7.59 -4.61
C TRP A 50 11.43 6.25 -4.65
N PHE A 51 10.71 5.19 -4.32
CA PHE A 51 11.14 3.81 -4.44
C PHE A 51 10.29 3.08 -5.47
N GLU A 52 10.87 2.11 -6.14
CA GLU A 52 10.21 1.27 -7.13
C GLU A 52 10.56 -0.20 -6.91
N HIS A 53 9.61 -1.10 -7.16
CA HIS A 53 9.91 -2.53 -7.23
C HIS A 53 10.73 -2.82 -8.49
N THR A 54 11.61 -3.81 -8.43
CA THR A 54 12.33 -4.30 -9.60
C THR A 54 11.96 -5.76 -9.86
N THR A 55 11.91 -6.16 -11.13
CA THR A 55 11.57 -7.54 -11.50
C THR A 55 12.53 -8.56 -10.86
N SER A 56 13.80 -8.18 -10.66
CA SER A 56 14.82 -9.00 -10.02
C SER A 56 14.74 -9.02 -8.49
N GLY A 57 14.13 -8.02 -7.86
CA GLY A 57 14.00 -7.88 -6.40
C GLY A 57 12.68 -8.40 -5.81
N LEU A 58 11.76 -8.86 -6.67
CA LEU A 58 10.45 -9.37 -6.26
C LEU A 58 10.58 -10.73 -5.57
N THR A 59 10.11 -10.79 -4.33
CA THR A 59 9.85 -12.05 -3.63
C THR A 59 8.59 -12.72 -4.22
N TRP A 60 8.39 -14.00 -3.93
CA TRP A 60 7.18 -14.73 -4.32
C TRP A 60 5.90 -14.00 -3.87
N ASP A 61 5.90 -13.48 -2.64
CA ASP A 61 4.78 -12.70 -2.11
C ASP A 61 4.69 -11.28 -2.70
N GLY A 62 5.79 -10.77 -3.28
CA GLY A 62 5.84 -9.48 -3.95
C GLY A 62 4.94 -9.36 -5.17
N GLN A 63 4.61 -10.48 -5.83
CA GLN A 63 3.70 -10.49 -6.99
C GLN A 63 2.25 -10.08 -6.66
N HIS A 64 1.90 -10.11 -5.38
CA HIS A 64 0.59 -9.67 -4.86
C HIS A 64 0.70 -8.37 -4.07
N CYS A 65 1.88 -7.73 -4.04
CA CYS A 65 2.05 -6.46 -3.37
C CYS A 65 1.19 -5.41 -4.07
N PRO A 66 0.41 -4.58 -3.34
CA PRO A 66 -0.40 -3.54 -3.96
C PRO A 66 0.41 -2.52 -4.81
N TYR A 67 1.68 -2.32 -4.48
CA TYR A 67 2.59 -1.48 -5.28
C TYR A 67 3.05 -2.14 -6.60
N VAL A 68 2.83 -3.44 -6.74
CA VAL A 68 3.21 -4.27 -7.89
C VAL A 68 1.98 -4.61 -8.74
N LYS A 69 0.90 -5.00 -8.09
CA LYS A 69 -0.44 -5.17 -8.65
C LYS A 69 -1.40 -4.31 -7.85
N THR A 70 -1.72 -3.12 -8.35
CA THR A 70 -2.84 -2.35 -7.84
C THR A 70 -4.13 -3.12 -8.11
N ASP A 71 -4.98 -3.24 -7.09
CA ASP A 71 -6.26 -3.92 -7.23
C ASP A 71 -7.07 -3.28 -8.37
N THR A 72 -7.69 -4.08 -9.22
CA THR A 72 -8.69 -3.64 -10.21
C THR A 72 -9.73 -2.66 -9.65
N CYS A 73 -10.14 -2.83 -8.38
CA CYS A 73 -11.06 -1.94 -7.70
C CYS A 73 -10.40 -0.60 -7.31
N GLU A 74 -9.13 -0.58 -6.86
CA GLU A 74 -8.34 0.66 -6.67
C GLU A 74 -8.07 1.38 -8.00
N ILE A 75 -7.74 0.64 -9.07
CA ILE A 75 -7.58 1.20 -10.42
C ILE A 75 -8.88 1.86 -10.90
N ARG A 76 -10.04 1.22 -10.68
CA ARG A 76 -11.36 1.80 -10.98
C ARG A 76 -11.58 3.10 -10.20
N LEU A 77 -11.26 3.11 -8.91
CA LEU A 77 -11.43 4.29 -8.05
C LEU A 77 -10.55 5.45 -8.51
N VAL A 78 -9.28 5.19 -8.80
CA VAL A 78 -8.33 6.19 -9.28
C VAL A 78 -8.73 6.72 -10.65
N LYS A 79 -9.14 5.87 -11.59
CA LYS A 79 -9.66 6.33 -12.89
C LYS A 79 -10.89 7.21 -12.74
N ARG A 80 -11.78 6.91 -11.79
CA ARG A 80 -12.95 7.76 -11.51
C ARG A 80 -12.55 9.09 -10.90
N LEU A 81 -11.58 9.10 -9.98
CA LEU A 81 -11.03 10.33 -9.40
C LEU A 81 -10.31 11.19 -10.46
N GLN A 82 -9.57 10.57 -11.37
CA GLN A 82 -8.84 11.25 -12.45
C GLN A 82 -9.74 12.00 -13.44
N GLN A 83 -11.03 11.65 -13.52
CA GLN A 83 -12.01 12.43 -14.31
C GLN A 83 -12.22 13.84 -13.75
N TRP A 84 -11.95 14.05 -12.46
CA TRP A 84 -12.16 15.32 -11.75
C TRP A 84 -10.84 15.95 -11.29
N LEU A 85 -9.86 15.12 -10.95
CA LEU A 85 -8.53 15.52 -10.47
C LEU A 85 -7.46 14.72 -11.22
N PRO A 86 -6.94 15.23 -12.34
CA PRO A 86 -6.02 14.50 -13.22
C PRO A 86 -4.75 13.96 -12.52
N GLU A 87 -4.32 14.61 -11.43
CA GLU A 87 -3.15 14.23 -10.65
C GLU A 87 -3.44 13.20 -9.54
N ALA A 88 -4.67 12.69 -9.44
CA ALA A 88 -5.01 11.68 -8.45
C ALA A 88 -4.17 10.40 -8.67
N LEU A 89 -3.37 10.04 -7.65
CA LEU A 89 -2.58 8.83 -7.60
C LEU A 89 -3.30 7.74 -6.79
N ALA A 90 -3.04 6.49 -7.14
CA ALA A 90 -3.49 5.34 -6.34
C ALA A 90 -2.86 5.40 -4.95
N ALA A 91 -3.71 5.63 -3.94
CA ALA A 91 -3.32 5.41 -2.56
C ALA A 91 -3.59 3.94 -2.24
N VAL A 92 -2.50 3.18 -2.09
CA VAL A 92 -2.55 1.79 -1.63
C VAL A 92 -3.02 1.79 -0.18
N HIS A 93 -4.13 1.10 0.10
CA HIS A 93 -4.61 0.95 1.47
C HIS A 93 -4.85 -0.51 1.84
N LYS A 94 -4.07 -1.04 2.79
CA LYS A 94 -4.34 -2.35 3.40
C LYS A 94 -5.35 -2.16 4.52
N ALA A 95 -6.58 -2.67 4.37
CA ALA A 95 -7.52 -2.70 5.49
C ALA A 95 -6.93 -3.59 6.60
N ASP A 96 -6.62 -2.96 7.73
CA ASP A 96 -6.04 -3.65 8.89
C ASP A 96 -7.12 -4.26 9.78
N TRP A 97 -8.37 -3.77 9.68
CA TRP A 97 -9.47 -4.17 10.54
C TRP A 97 -10.79 -4.31 9.76
N HIS A 98 -11.56 -5.34 10.10
CA HIS A 98 -12.95 -5.52 9.72
C HIS A 98 -13.81 -5.42 10.98
N CYS A 99 -14.83 -4.56 10.97
CA CYS A 99 -15.81 -4.48 12.04
C CYS A 99 -17.01 -5.37 11.72
N THR A 100 -17.21 -6.44 12.49
CA THR A 100 -18.33 -7.39 12.27
C THR A 100 -19.70 -6.79 12.60
N ASN A 101 -19.76 -5.72 13.42
CA ASN A 101 -21.02 -5.09 13.80
C ASN A 101 -21.60 -4.15 12.73
N CYS A 102 -20.75 -3.35 12.06
CA CYS A 102 -21.19 -2.51 10.93
C CYS A 102 -20.81 -3.09 9.57
N ASN A 103 -20.23 -4.30 9.56
CA ASN A 103 -19.79 -5.00 8.36
C ASN A 103 -18.96 -4.10 7.42
N SER A 104 -18.00 -3.36 7.99
CA SER A 104 -17.19 -2.41 7.25
C SER A 104 -15.70 -2.62 7.55
N ASP A 105 -14.90 -2.60 6.49
CA ASP A 105 -13.44 -2.59 6.56
C ASP A 105 -12.93 -1.18 6.79
N TYR A 106 -11.89 -1.04 7.62
CA TYR A 106 -11.31 0.25 7.93
C TYR A 106 -9.81 0.15 8.30
N TYR A 107 -9.16 1.30 8.33
CA TYR A 107 -7.71 1.46 8.46
C TYR A 107 -7.33 2.07 9.82
N GLY A 108 -6.09 1.85 10.26
CA GLY A 108 -5.51 2.50 11.45
C GLY A 108 -5.59 1.66 12.73
N GLU A 109 -5.89 2.30 13.86
CA GLU A 109 -5.97 1.61 15.16
C GLU A 109 -7.25 0.75 15.28
N ARG A 110 -7.30 -0.17 16.25
CA ARG A 110 -8.46 -1.04 16.50
C ARG A 110 -9.64 -0.26 17.08
N TYR A 111 -10.22 0.64 16.29
CA TYR A 111 -11.34 1.49 16.65
C TYR A 111 -12.20 1.83 15.44
N CYS A 112 -13.38 1.23 15.33
CA CYS A 112 -14.31 1.52 14.27
C CYS A 112 -14.98 2.89 14.52
N LEU A 113 -14.87 3.82 13.58
CA LEU A 113 -15.49 5.16 13.71
C LEU A 113 -17.01 5.12 13.64
N THR A 114 -17.58 4.13 12.94
CA THR A 114 -19.04 3.94 12.84
C THR A 114 -19.61 3.42 14.15
N CYS A 115 -19.02 2.36 14.72
CA CYS A 115 -19.48 1.78 15.98
C CYS A 115 -18.92 2.48 17.22
N ARG A 116 -17.91 3.34 17.06
CA ARG A 116 -17.18 4.02 18.14
C ARG A 116 -16.64 3.07 19.20
N THR A 117 -16.22 1.88 18.77
CA THR A 117 -15.61 0.83 19.59
C THR A 117 -14.66 -0.01 18.75
N GLY A 118 -13.71 -0.68 19.41
CA GLY A 118 -12.84 -1.68 18.82
C GLY A 118 -13.28 -3.13 19.06
N GLU A 119 -14.31 -3.37 19.87
CA GLU A 119 -14.69 -4.73 20.32
C GLU A 119 -14.99 -5.70 19.18
N HIS A 120 -15.62 -5.20 18.12
CA HIS A 120 -16.03 -6.00 16.96
C HIS A 120 -14.99 -5.99 15.83
N SER A 121 -13.80 -5.45 16.11
CA SER A 121 -12.79 -5.20 15.10
C SER A 121 -11.75 -6.30 15.10
N HIS A 122 -11.69 -7.03 13.99
CA HIS A 122 -10.80 -8.16 13.80
C HIS A 122 -9.86 -7.89 12.62
N ARG A 123 -8.62 -8.33 12.74
CA ARG A 123 -7.68 -8.26 11.62
C ARG A 123 -8.05 -9.37 10.63
N LEU A 124 -8.41 -9.00 9.40
CA LEU A 124 -8.66 -10.00 8.36
C LEU A 124 -7.35 -10.73 8.02
N SER A 125 -7.40 -12.06 8.01
CA SER A 125 -6.29 -12.86 7.49
C SER A 125 -6.17 -12.66 5.97
N ASP A 126 -4.98 -12.87 5.41
CA ASP A 126 -4.76 -12.70 3.95
C ASP A 126 -5.63 -13.66 3.11
N ALA A 127 -6.14 -14.75 3.70
CA ALA A 127 -7.09 -15.67 3.06
C ALA A 127 -8.52 -15.09 3.01
N GLU A 128 -8.97 -14.42 4.06
CA GLU A 128 -10.31 -13.81 4.16
C GLU A 128 -10.42 -12.51 3.35
N LYS A 129 -9.30 -11.79 3.19
CA LYS A 129 -9.22 -10.62 2.30
C LYS A 129 -9.54 -10.99 0.85
N ARG A 130 -8.99 -12.11 0.37
CA ARG A 130 -9.21 -12.61 -1.00
C ARG A 130 -10.68 -12.94 -1.30
N THR A 131 -11.41 -13.47 -0.32
CA THR A 131 -12.84 -13.80 -0.47
C THR A 131 -13.73 -12.56 -0.42
N ALA A 132 -13.40 -11.58 0.42
CA ALA A 132 -14.13 -10.30 0.48
C ALA A 132 -13.94 -9.47 -0.81
N GLU A 133 -12.71 -9.37 -1.32
CA GLU A 133 -12.37 -8.64 -2.54
C GLU A 133 -13.06 -9.21 -3.79
N MET A 134 -13.14 -10.53 -3.91
CA MET A 134 -13.83 -11.20 -5.02
C MET A 134 -15.35 -10.93 -5.02
N THR A 135 -15.92 -10.64 -3.85
CA THR A 135 -17.36 -10.38 -3.69
C THR A 135 -17.70 -8.90 -3.92
N ALA A 136 -16.82 -7.97 -3.52
CA ALA A 136 -17.03 -6.53 -3.70
C ALA A 136 -16.85 -6.06 -5.16
N CYS A 137 -15.98 -6.70 -5.94
CA CYS A 137 -15.73 -6.31 -7.33
C CYS A 137 -16.74 -6.92 -8.34
N ALA A 138 -17.76 -7.65 -7.85
CA ALA A 138 -18.90 -8.16 -8.64
C ALA A 138 -20.08 -7.16 -8.77
N CYS A 139 -19.92 -5.93 -8.27
CA CYS A 139 -20.90 -4.83 -8.40
C CYS A 139 -20.38 -3.62 -9.21
#